data_AF-A0A1X0DZM2-F1
#
_entry.id   AF-A0A1X0DZM2-F1
#
_cell.length_a   1.000
_cell.length_b   1.000
_cell.length_c   1.000
_cell.angle_alpha   90.00
_cell.angle_beta   90.00
_cell.angle_gamma   90.00
#
_symmetry.space_group_name_H-M   'P 1'
#
loop_
_entity.id
_entity.type
_entity.pdbx_description
1 polymer ?
#
loop_
_entity_poly.entity_id
_entity_poly.type
_entity_poly.pdbx_seq_one_letter_code
_entity_poly.pdbx_strand_id
1 'polypeptide(L)'
;PMAEIELLHITKSYPEGTVSATLELGEHTVTVGALVVVNPTGEVIDATTGLPWSAQLVEEFGLTSPPSEQLAVLAGLEPKSLALNTTIAVVATDAALSPAGCRRVAIAAQDGLARTIRPSHTPVDGDTVFALATGAVEVPALPGTPAALSQESGLITAVGAAAADCLARAVLVGLLAADPVAGIPTYRGTLPGAFADKLTGRSWA
;
A
#
# COMPACT_ATOMS: atom_id res chain seq x y z
N PRO A 1 -18.71 3.39 -6.74
CA PRO A 1 -18.14 2.39 -7.66
C PRO A 1 -17.13 1.53 -6.90
N MET A 2 -17.50 0.28 -6.61
CA MET A 2 -16.62 -0.66 -5.91
C MET A 2 -15.60 -1.15 -6.92
N ALA A 3 -14.32 -0.81 -6.71
CA ALA A 3 -13.22 -1.33 -7.50
C ALA A 3 -13.11 -2.85 -7.28
N GLU A 4 -12.97 -3.63 -8.35
CA GLU A 4 -12.64 -5.05 -8.25
C GLU A 4 -11.12 -5.18 -8.09
N ILE A 5 -10.67 -5.88 -7.05
CA ILE A 5 -9.26 -5.90 -6.61
C ILE A 5 -8.67 -7.27 -6.93
N GLU A 6 -7.56 -7.28 -7.66
CA GLU A 6 -6.81 -8.49 -7.97
C GLU A 6 -5.38 -8.36 -7.42
N LEU A 7 -4.98 -9.27 -6.51
CA LEU A 7 -3.59 -9.35 -6.04
C LEU A 7 -2.74 -10.04 -7.10
N LEU A 8 -1.97 -9.25 -7.84
CA LEU A 8 -1.03 -9.75 -8.83
C LEU A 8 0.39 -9.80 -8.24
N HIS A 9 0.86 -11.03 -7.97
CA HIS A 9 2.27 -11.43 -7.77
C HIS A 9 3.05 -10.90 -6.54
N ILE A 10 3.53 -11.85 -5.72
CA ILE A 10 4.48 -11.68 -4.62
C ILE A 10 5.87 -12.08 -5.13
N THR A 11 6.82 -11.16 -5.23
CA THR A 11 8.23 -11.47 -5.51
C THR A 11 9.03 -11.62 -4.21
N LYS A 12 9.77 -12.73 -4.12
CA LYS A 12 10.45 -13.19 -2.91
C LYS A 12 11.83 -12.54 -2.79
N SER A 13 12.09 -11.94 -1.62
CA SER A 13 13.38 -11.81 -0.91
C SER A 13 13.47 -10.53 -0.04
N TYR A 14 12.54 -9.59 -0.21
CA TYR A 14 12.38 -8.36 0.59
C TYR A 14 10.89 -8.15 0.89
N PRO A 15 10.48 -7.29 1.86
CA PRO A 15 9.08 -6.91 2.05
C PRO A 15 8.60 -6.08 0.85
N GLU A 16 8.40 -6.77 -0.26
CA GLU A 16 7.86 -6.26 -1.52
C GLU A 16 6.38 -6.57 -1.56
N GLY A 17 5.57 -5.60 -1.96
CA GLY A 17 4.15 -5.82 -2.12
C GLY A 17 3.65 -5.25 -3.43
N THR A 18 2.73 -6.00 -4.05
CA THR A 18 2.09 -5.63 -5.31
C THR A 18 0.57 -5.76 -5.16
N VAL A 19 -0.16 -4.76 -5.61
CA VAL A 19 -1.63 -4.74 -5.60
C VAL A 19 -2.13 -4.03 -6.85
N SER A 20 -3.26 -4.48 -7.40
CA SER A 20 -3.98 -3.76 -8.45
C SER A 20 -5.48 -3.71 -8.20
N ALA A 21 -6.12 -2.69 -8.75
CA ALA A 21 -7.56 -2.48 -8.69
C ALA A 21 -8.06 -1.91 -10.03
N THR A 22 -9.28 -2.26 -10.40
CA THR A 22 -9.97 -1.69 -11.56
C THR A 22 -10.94 -0.59 -11.14
N LEU A 23 -11.05 0.46 -11.95
CA LEU A 23 -11.98 1.58 -11.77
C LEU A 23 -12.94 1.61 -12.95
N GLU A 24 -14.23 1.48 -12.64
CA GLU A 24 -15.30 1.71 -13.61
C GLU A 24 -15.62 3.21 -13.69
N LEU A 25 -15.29 3.81 -14.83
CA LEU A 25 -15.40 5.25 -15.12
C LEU A 25 -16.33 5.47 -16.34
N GLY A 26 -17.63 5.25 -16.13
CA GLY A 26 -18.62 5.29 -17.20
C GLY A 26 -18.56 4.02 -18.04
N GLU A 27 -18.30 4.17 -19.34
CA GLU A 27 -18.10 3.04 -20.27
C GLU A 27 -16.64 2.58 -20.35
N HIS A 28 -15.76 3.19 -19.55
CA HIS A 28 -14.33 2.90 -19.54
C HIS A 28 -13.93 2.19 -18.24
N THR A 29 -13.10 1.16 -18.37
CA THR A 29 -12.45 0.50 -17.24
C THR A 29 -10.97 0.88 -17.25
N VAL A 30 -10.46 1.34 -16.11
CA VAL A 30 -9.06 1.73 -15.92
C VAL A 30 -8.45 0.86 -14.85
N THR A 31 -7.23 0.37 -15.05
CA THR A 31 -6.46 -0.36 -14.04
C THR A 31 -5.50 0.57 -13.33
N VAL A 32 -5.39 0.44 -12.02
CA VAL A 32 -4.36 1.08 -11.19
C VAL A 32 -3.64 0.01 -10.38
N GLY A 33 -2.32 -0.02 -10.47
CA GLY A 33 -1.45 -0.93 -9.73
C GLY A 33 -0.44 -0.18 -8.88
N ALA A 34 0.01 -0.80 -7.79
CA ALA A 34 1.09 -0.33 -6.95
C ALA A 34 2.08 -1.48 -6.70
N LEU A 35 3.38 -1.15 -6.75
CA LEU A 35 4.50 -1.98 -6.30
C LEU A 35 5.30 -1.16 -5.29
N VAL A 36 5.70 -1.77 -4.18
CA VAL A 36 6.48 -1.08 -3.14
C VAL A 36 7.51 -1.99 -2.51
N VAL A 37 8.70 -1.43 -2.24
CA VAL A 37 9.70 -1.99 -1.34
C VAL A 37 9.57 -1.29 0.01
N VAL A 38 9.17 -2.03 1.05
CA VAL A 38 8.82 -1.48 2.36
C VAL A 38 10.03 -1.49 3.28
N ASN A 39 10.78 -0.39 3.35
CA ASN A 39 11.85 -0.21 4.32
C ASN A 39 11.74 1.14 5.03
N PRO A 40 10.67 1.40 5.81
CA PRO A 40 10.50 2.64 6.53
C PRO A 40 11.39 2.71 7.79
N THR A 41 11.62 3.93 8.28
CA THR A 41 12.06 4.19 9.66
C THR A 41 10.90 4.02 10.64
N GLY A 42 9.70 4.47 10.24
CA GLY A 42 8.50 4.30 11.04
C GLY A 42 7.97 2.87 11.06
N GLU A 43 6.96 2.66 11.90
CA GLU A 43 6.36 1.35 12.10
C GLU A 43 5.12 1.17 11.23
N VAL A 44 4.94 -0.03 10.68
CA VAL A 44 3.70 -0.40 9.97
C VAL A 44 2.61 -0.90 10.95
N ILE A 45 3.05 -1.37 12.11
CA ILE A 45 2.21 -1.95 13.16
C ILE A 45 2.22 -1.07 14.41
N ASP A 46 1.10 -1.01 15.11
CA ASP A 46 1.04 -0.49 16.46
C ASP A 46 1.58 -1.54 17.43
N ALA A 47 2.75 -1.29 17.99
CA ALA A 47 3.39 -2.21 18.95
C ALA A 47 2.53 -2.49 20.19
N THR A 48 1.57 -1.62 20.51
CA THR A 48 0.64 -1.81 21.65
C THR A 48 -0.39 -2.88 21.36
N THR A 49 -0.88 -2.95 20.12
CA THR A 49 -1.98 -3.84 19.71
C THR A 49 -1.51 -5.02 18.89
N GLY A 50 -0.29 -4.96 18.33
CA GLY A 50 0.25 -5.95 17.40
C GLY A 50 -0.43 -5.93 16.03
N LEU A 51 -1.22 -4.90 15.71
CA LEU A 51 -2.00 -4.78 14.48
C LEU A 51 -1.49 -3.62 13.62
N PRO A 52 -1.67 -3.68 12.28
CA PRO A 52 -1.46 -2.53 11.41
C PRO A 52 -2.21 -1.27 11.87
N TRP A 53 -1.62 -0.09 11.66
CA TRP A 53 -2.24 1.20 12.03
C TRP A 53 -3.61 1.43 11.38
N SER A 54 -3.81 0.88 10.17
CA SER A 54 -5.07 1.01 9.43
C SER A 54 -6.07 -0.06 9.86
N ALA A 55 -7.07 0.32 10.66
CA ALA A 55 -8.16 -0.56 11.07
C ALA A 55 -8.95 -1.14 9.87
N GLN A 56 -9.09 -0.37 8.78
CA GLN A 56 -9.70 -0.87 7.55
C GLN A 56 -8.91 -2.03 6.95
N LEU A 57 -7.58 -1.93 6.91
CA LEU A 57 -6.74 -2.99 6.39
C LEU A 57 -6.64 -4.19 7.35
N VAL A 58 -6.71 -3.96 8.66
CA VAL A 58 -6.87 -5.05 9.65
C VAL A 58 -8.09 -5.89 9.31
N GLU A 59 -9.25 -5.25 9.09
CA GLU A 59 -10.48 -5.94 8.72
C GLU A 59 -10.37 -6.64 7.36
N GLU A 60 -9.85 -5.94 6.34
CA GLU A 60 -9.71 -6.45 4.97
C GLU A 60 -8.85 -7.72 4.91
N PHE A 61 -7.75 -7.75 5.66
CA PHE A 61 -6.85 -8.91 5.73
C PHE A 61 -7.25 -9.91 6.81
N GLY A 62 -8.33 -9.66 7.55
CA GLY A 62 -8.86 -10.56 8.57
C GLY A 62 -7.92 -10.78 9.76
N LEU A 63 -7.12 -9.77 10.11
CA LEU A 63 -6.18 -9.83 11.23
C LEU A 63 -6.91 -9.61 12.56
N THR A 64 -6.47 -10.30 13.60
CA THR A 64 -7.02 -10.19 14.96
C THR A 64 -5.93 -9.84 15.95
N SER A 65 -6.31 -9.33 17.12
CA SER A 65 -5.33 -9.03 18.17
C SER A 65 -4.60 -10.31 18.58
N PRO A 66 -3.26 -10.34 18.52
CA PRO A 66 -2.50 -11.50 18.95
C PRO A 66 -2.54 -11.66 20.48
N PRO A 67 -2.26 -12.87 21.01
CA PRO A 67 -2.13 -13.10 22.45
C PRO A 67 -1.08 -12.20 23.11
N SER A 68 -1.29 -11.89 24.39
CA SER A 68 -0.42 -10.98 25.16
C SER A 68 1.04 -11.45 25.25
N GLU A 69 1.28 -12.75 25.21
CA GLU A 69 2.62 -13.34 25.23
C GLU A 69 3.41 -12.94 23.96
N GLN A 70 2.73 -12.88 22.81
CA GLN A 70 3.34 -12.44 21.55
C GLN A 70 3.59 -10.93 21.54
N LEU A 71 2.69 -10.14 22.15
CA LEU A 71 2.92 -8.71 22.35
C LEU A 71 4.13 -8.45 23.24
N ALA A 72 4.35 -9.27 24.27
CA ALA A 72 5.55 -9.18 25.11
C ALA A 72 6.84 -9.49 24.32
N VAL A 73 6.80 -10.44 23.38
CA VAL A 73 7.92 -10.71 22.46
C VAL A 73 8.18 -9.52 21.56
N LEU A 74 7.14 -8.94 20.95
CA LEU A 74 7.26 -7.75 20.10
C LEU A 74 7.88 -6.57 20.85
N ALA A 75 7.43 -6.31 22.09
CA ALA A 75 7.95 -5.24 22.93
C ALA A 75 9.42 -5.43 23.35
N GLY A 76 9.94 -6.66 23.28
CA GLY A 76 11.33 -7.00 23.59
C GLY A 76 12.26 -6.95 22.37
N LEU A 77 11.76 -6.65 21.17
CA LEU A 77 12.62 -6.48 20.00
C LEU A 77 13.41 -5.18 20.11
N GLU A 78 14.70 -5.25 19.73
CA GLU A 78 15.55 -4.07 19.69
C GLU A 78 15.02 -3.06 18.66
N PRO A 79 14.94 -1.76 19.01
CA PRO A 79 14.54 -0.73 18.07
C PRO A 79 15.46 -0.73 16.84
N LYS A 80 14.87 -0.52 15.67
CA LYS A 80 15.64 -0.37 14.43
C LYS A 80 16.62 0.79 14.57
N SER A 81 17.89 0.56 14.26
CA SER A 81 18.91 1.63 14.29
C SER A 81 18.52 2.76 13.35
N LEU A 82 18.85 4.02 13.71
CA LEU A 82 18.77 5.19 12.84
C LEU A 82 19.79 5.09 11.68
N ALA A 83 19.56 4.14 10.78
CA ALA A 83 20.19 4.06 9.47
C ALA A 83 19.31 4.80 8.45
N LEU A 84 19.86 5.16 7.29
CA LEU A 84 19.07 5.67 6.17
C LEU A 84 18.10 4.56 5.74
N ASN A 85 16.81 4.79 5.96
CA ASN A 85 15.72 3.90 5.54
C ASN A 85 15.04 4.54 4.32
N THR A 86 14.36 3.74 3.49
CA THR A 86 13.78 4.23 2.24
C THR A 86 12.61 3.34 1.82
N THR A 87 11.41 3.91 1.75
CA THR A 87 10.28 3.26 1.07
C THR A 87 10.24 3.73 -0.38
N ILE A 88 10.39 2.83 -1.34
CA ILE A 88 10.33 3.16 -2.77
C ILE A 88 9.11 2.48 -3.37
N ALA A 89 8.26 3.26 -4.03
CA ALA A 89 7.06 2.75 -4.67
C ALA A 89 6.92 3.21 -6.11
N VAL A 90 6.23 2.40 -6.90
CA VAL A 90 5.72 2.74 -8.22
C VAL A 90 4.21 2.54 -8.20
N VAL A 91 3.46 3.53 -8.66
CA VAL A 91 2.05 3.39 -9.02
C VAL A 91 1.93 3.48 -10.53
N ALA A 92 1.19 2.56 -11.14
CA ALA A 92 1.04 2.48 -12.59
C ALA A 92 -0.45 2.44 -12.95
N THR A 93 -0.82 3.07 -14.06
CA THR A 93 -2.17 3.00 -14.61
C THR A 93 -2.15 2.87 -16.13
N ASP A 94 -3.20 2.27 -16.68
CA ASP A 94 -3.44 2.26 -18.13
C ASP A 94 -4.16 3.52 -18.64
N ALA A 95 -4.72 4.34 -17.75
CA ALA A 95 -5.33 5.62 -18.11
C ALA A 95 -4.33 6.57 -18.77
N ALA A 96 -4.79 7.30 -19.80
CA ALA A 96 -4.05 8.41 -20.39
C ALA A 96 -4.04 9.61 -19.42
N LEU A 97 -2.85 9.91 -18.90
CA LEU A 97 -2.58 11.06 -18.04
C LEU A 97 -1.44 11.90 -18.58
N SER A 98 -1.54 13.22 -18.43
CA SER A 98 -0.41 14.10 -18.72
C SER A 98 0.74 13.88 -17.72
N PRO A 99 1.97 14.31 -18.02
CA PRO A 99 3.07 14.28 -17.06
C PRO A 99 2.76 15.03 -15.75
N ALA A 100 1.97 16.11 -15.83
CA ALA A 100 1.50 16.84 -14.64
C ALA A 100 0.46 16.02 -13.86
N GLY A 101 -0.42 15.30 -14.55
CA GLY A 101 -1.35 14.34 -13.98
C GLY A 101 -0.64 13.21 -13.24
N CYS A 102 0.35 12.57 -13.85
CA CYS A 102 1.20 11.56 -13.20
C CYS A 102 1.85 12.11 -11.93
N ARG A 103 2.42 13.33 -11.97
CA ARG A 103 2.98 13.96 -10.77
C ARG A 103 1.94 14.14 -9.66
N ARG A 104 0.70 14.52 -10.00
CA ARG A 104 -0.39 14.64 -9.02
C ARG A 104 -0.80 13.29 -8.45
N VAL A 105 -0.86 12.23 -9.27
CA VAL A 105 -1.12 10.86 -8.81
C VAL A 105 -0.02 10.37 -7.87
N ALA A 106 1.26 10.61 -8.19
CA ALA A 106 2.36 10.27 -7.29
C ALA A 106 2.26 10.98 -5.93
N ILE A 107 1.84 12.25 -5.91
CA ILE A 107 1.59 12.99 -4.66
C ILE A 107 0.43 12.36 -3.89
N ALA A 108 -0.69 12.06 -4.54
CA ALA A 108 -1.83 11.44 -3.88
C ALA A 108 -1.48 10.04 -3.32
N ALA A 109 -0.69 9.27 -4.06
CA ALA A 109 -0.26 7.94 -3.64
C ALA A 109 0.56 7.95 -2.33
N GLN A 110 1.31 9.01 -2.03
CA GLN A 110 2.03 9.17 -0.75
C GLN A 110 1.08 9.06 0.46
N ASP A 111 -0.20 9.42 0.32
CA ASP A 111 -1.20 9.22 1.38
C ASP A 111 -1.32 7.74 1.79
N GLY A 112 -1.10 6.81 0.85
CA GLY A 112 -1.08 5.38 1.14
C GLY A 112 0.05 4.99 2.09
N LEU A 113 1.23 5.60 1.94
CA LEU A 113 2.34 5.44 2.88
C LEU A 113 1.98 6.03 4.24
N ALA A 114 1.46 7.26 4.28
CA ALA A 114 1.09 7.93 5.53
C ALA A 114 -0.05 7.22 6.31
N ARG A 115 -0.94 6.49 5.63
CA ARG A 115 -2.00 5.68 6.25
C ARG A 115 -1.50 4.38 6.87
N THR A 116 -0.32 3.92 6.48
CA THR A 116 0.19 2.59 6.84
C THR A 116 1.48 2.63 7.64
N ILE A 117 2.28 3.68 7.52
CA ILE A 117 3.59 3.83 8.17
C ILE A 117 3.53 5.01 9.14
N ARG A 118 3.98 4.81 10.39
CA ARG A 118 3.96 5.86 11.41
C ARG A 118 5.25 5.91 12.25
N PRO A 119 5.96 7.07 12.27
CA PRO A 119 5.82 8.19 11.34
C PRO A 119 6.34 7.82 9.94
N SER A 120 5.69 8.32 8.88
CA SER A 120 6.24 8.33 7.52
C SER A 120 6.95 9.67 7.23
N HIS A 121 7.71 9.73 6.13
CA HIS A 121 8.33 10.96 5.63
C HIS A 121 9.24 11.66 6.64
N THR A 122 9.93 10.89 7.48
CA THR A 122 10.89 11.48 8.42
C THR A 122 12.11 12.00 7.67
N PRO A 123 12.91 12.91 8.26
CA PRO A 123 14.14 13.40 7.62
C PRO A 123 15.18 12.33 7.28
N VAL A 124 15.05 11.12 7.83
CA VAL A 124 15.93 9.97 7.58
C VAL A 124 15.29 8.93 6.65
N ASP A 125 14.06 9.19 6.17
CA ASP A 125 13.38 8.38 5.16
C ASP A 125 13.59 8.96 3.76
N GLY A 126 14.01 8.12 2.83
CA GLY A 126 14.07 8.44 1.40
C GLY A 126 12.77 8.16 0.64
N ASP A 127 11.60 8.34 1.28
CA ASP A 127 10.30 7.95 0.72
C ASP A 127 10.06 8.55 -0.68
N THR A 128 9.96 7.68 -1.69
CA THR A 128 9.84 8.11 -3.08
C THR A 128 8.78 7.30 -3.81
N VAL A 129 7.79 7.98 -4.39
CA VAL A 129 6.73 7.37 -5.21
C VAL A 129 6.86 7.87 -6.65
N PHE A 130 6.99 6.93 -7.59
CA PHE A 130 6.93 7.19 -9.04
C PHE A 130 5.53 6.86 -9.56
N ALA A 131 5.02 7.67 -10.49
CA ALA A 131 3.78 7.37 -11.20
C ALA A 131 4.04 7.15 -12.69
N LEU A 132 3.48 6.07 -13.25
CA LEU A 132 3.49 5.74 -14.67
C LEU A 132 2.06 5.68 -15.21
N ALA A 133 1.86 6.21 -16.40
CA ALA A 133 0.63 6.08 -17.17
C ALA A 133 0.99 5.54 -18.55
N THR A 134 0.44 4.38 -18.93
CA THR A 134 0.75 3.78 -20.25
C THR A 134 -0.04 4.43 -21.38
N GLY A 135 -1.17 5.08 -21.06
CA GLY A 135 -2.03 5.76 -22.03
C GLY A 135 -2.83 4.83 -22.92
N ALA A 136 -3.03 3.57 -22.53
CA ALA A 136 -3.82 2.61 -23.29
C ALA A 136 -5.33 2.90 -23.24
N VAL A 137 -5.82 3.59 -22.21
CA VAL A 137 -7.23 3.94 -22.02
C VAL A 137 -7.40 5.45 -21.98
N GLU A 138 -7.99 6.02 -23.03
CA GLU A 138 -8.42 7.42 -23.03
C GLU A 138 -9.80 7.53 -22.36
N VAL A 139 -9.88 8.31 -21.29
CA VAL A 139 -11.14 8.59 -20.58
C VAL A 139 -11.50 10.06 -20.80
N PRO A 140 -12.70 10.38 -21.30
CA PRO A 140 -13.13 11.76 -21.45
C PRO A 140 -13.29 12.44 -20.08
N ALA A 141 -13.45 13.77 -20.10
CA ALA A 141 -13.67 14.52 -18.88
C ALA A 141 -14.84 13.94 -18.07
N LEU A 142 -14.57 13.53 -16.83
CA LEU A 142 -15.59 12.90 -15.99
C LEU A 142 -16.70 13.92 -15.65
N PRO A 143 -17.97 13.46 -15.57
CA PRO A 143 -19.09 14.32 -15.17
C PRO A 143 -18.82 15.06 -13.86
N GLY A 144 -19.18 16.35 -13.81
CA GLY A 144 -18.98 17.18 -12.62
C GLY A 144 -17.57 17.77 -12.47
N THR A 145 -16.63 17.51 -13.40
CA THR A 145 -15.35 18.22 -13.44
C THR A 145 -15.61 19.73 -13.65
N PRO A 146 -15.21 20.60 -12.70
CA PRO A 146 -15.43 22.04 -12.82
C PRO A 146 -14.78 22.61 -14.09
N ALA A 147 -15.49 23.48 -14.81
CA ALA A 147 -15.00 24.09 -16.06
C ALA A 147 -13.72 24.93 -15.89
N ALA A 148 -13.41 25.36 -14.65
CA ALA A 148 -12.20 26.09 -14.32
C ALA A 148 -10.96 25.19 -14.13
N LEU A 149 -11.14 23.86 -14.07
CA LEU A 149 -10.07 22.88 -13.92
C LEU A 149 -9.73 22.20 -15.25
N SER A 150 -8.58 21.55 -15.31
CA SER A 150 -8.20 20.71 -16.46
C SER A 150 -9.19 19.56 -16.64
N GLN A 151 -9.47 19.16 -17.89
CA GLN A 151 -10.38 18.06 -18.23
C GLN A 151 -9.99 16.73 -17.56
N GLU A 152 -8.69 16.47 -17.37
CA GLU A 152 -8.20 15.26 -16.68
C GLU A 152 -8.31 15.34 -15.15
N SER A 153 -8.76 16.45 -14.55
CA SER A 153 -8.76 16.63 -13.09
C SER A 153 -9.65 15.62 -12.36
N GLY A 154 -10.81 15.28 -12.94
CA GLY A 154 -11.66 14.20 -12.42
C GLY A 154 -10.94 12.85 -12.46
N LEU A 155 -10.28 12.54 -13.58
CA LEU A 155 -9.54 11.29 -13.76
C LEU A 155 -8.34 11.19 -12.81
N ILE A 156 -7.56 12.26 -12.67
CA ILE A 156 -6.43 12.35 -11.71
C ILE A 156 -6.93 12.09 -10.28
N THR A 157 -8.10 12.62 -9.92
CA THR A 157 -8.68 12.43 -8.58
C THR A 157 -9.05 10.96 -8.35
N ALA A 158 -9.74 10.35 -9.31
CA ALA A 158 -10.15 8.95 -9.22
C ALA A 158 -8.94 8.00 -9.18
N VAL A 159 -8.01 8.16 -10.12
CA VAL A 159 -6.78 7.36 -10.19
C VAL A 159 -5.88 7.61 -8.97
N GLY A 160 -5.74 8.86 -8.52
CA GLY A 160 -4.93 9.21 -7.35
C GLY A 160 -5.46 8.60 -6.06
N ALA A 161 -6.78 8.59 -5.86
CA ALA A 161 -7.41 7.91 -4.72
C ALA A 161 -7.15 6.40 -4.76
N ALA A 162 -7.37 5.77 -5.93
CA ALA A 162 -7.09 4.35 -6.12
C ALA A 162 -5.61 4.00 -5.95
N ALA A 163 -4.70 4.88 -6.38
CA ALA A 163 -3.26 4.71 -6.22
C ALA A 163 -2.83 4.75 -4.74
N ALA A 164 -3.39 5.66 -3.95
CA ALA A 164 -3.15 5.71 -2.51
C ALA A 164 -3.66 4.43 -1.81
N ASP A 165 -4.84 3.97 -2.22
CA ASP A 165 -5.48 2.77 -1.71
C ASP A 165 -4.74 1.48 -2.09
N CYS A 166 -4.24 1.39 -3.33
CA CYS A 166 -3.40 0.28 -3.79
C CYS A 166 -2.06 0.29 -3.07
N LEU A 167 -1.44 1.46 -2.91
CA LEU A 167 -0.13 1.56 -2.24
C LEU A 167 -0.23 1.21 -0.75
N ALA A 168 -1.28 1.65 -0.05
CA ALA A 168 -1.52 1.24 1.34
C ALA A 168 -1.65 -0.28 1.48
N ARG A 169 -2.41 -0.93 0.59
CA ARG A 169 -2.53 -2.39 0.56
C ARG A 169 -1.21 -3.06 0.21
N ALA A 170 -0.48 -2.54 -0.76
CA ALA A 170 0.81 -3.08 -1.19
C ALA A 170 1.83 -3.05 -0.02
N VAL A 171 1.85 -1.98 0.78
CA VAL A 171 2.69 -1.93 2.00
C VAL A 171 2.35 -3.09 2.94
N LEU A 172 1.06 -3.33 3.18
CA LEU A 172 0.64 -4.42 4.07
C LEU A 172 0.91 -5.80 3.45
N VAL A 173 0.69 -5.99 2.14
CA VAL A 173 1.08 -7.22 1.44
C VAL A 173 2.57 -7.50 1.62
N GLY A 174 3.43 -6.49 1.46
CA GLY A 174 4.87 -6.62 1.67
C GLY A 174 5.23 -7.02 3.12
N LEU A 175 4.55 -6.43 4.11
CA LEU A 175 4.73 -6.83 5.52
C LEU A 175 4.32 -8.29 5.77
N LEU A 176 3.15 -8.71 5.26
CA LEU A 176 2.54 -10.01 5.53
C LEU A 176 3.20 -11.16 4.76
N ALA A 177 3.84 -10.86 3.63
CA ALA A 177 4.54 -11.79 2.75
C ALA A 177 6.05 -11.88 3.02
N ALA A 178 6.61 -11.01 3.89
CA ALA A 178 8.03 -11.00 4.21
C ALA A 178 8.50 -12.34 4.78
N ASP A 179 9.66 -12.80 4.32
CA ASP A 179 10.39 -13.95 4.85
C ASP A 179 11.52 -13.50 5.79
N PRO A 180 11.87 -14.29 6.82
CA PRO A 180 12.95 -13.95 7.73
C PRO A 180 14.30 -14.04 7.00
N VAL A 181 15.14 -13.02 7.17
CA VAL A 181 16.48 -12.94 6.56
C VAL A 181 17.48 -12.43 7.59
N ALA A 182 18.67 -13.04 7.64
CA ALA A 182 19.78 -12.60 8.49
C ALA A 182 19.41 -12.44 9.99
N GLY A 183 18.48 -13.26 10.50
CA GLY A 183 18.01 -13.20 11.88
C GLY A 183 16.99 -12.08 12.17
N ILE A 184 16.60 -11.30 11.17
CA ILE A 184 15.53 -10.30 11.28
C ILE A 184 14.18 -11.05 11.26
N PRO A 185 13.36 -10.93 12.30
CA PRO A 185 12.06 -11.59 12.36
C PRO A 185 11.04 -10.92 11.45
N THR A 186 9.96 -11.64 11.12
CA THR A 186 8.86 -11.13 10.31
C THR A 186 7.62 -10.93 11.15
N TYR A 187 6.69 -10.08 10.70
CA TYR A 187 5.40 -9.88 11.39
C TYR A 187 4.68 -11.21 11.65
N ARG A 188 4.59 -12.08 10.62
CA ARG A 188 3.94 -13.39 10.73
C ARG A 188 4.67 -14.34 11.67
N GLY A 189 6.00 -14.28 11.73
CA GLY A 189 6.81 -15.09 12.64
C GLY A 189 6.72 -14.61 14.09
N THR A 190 6.67 -13.30 14.31
CA THR A 190 6.61 -12.69 15.66
C THR A 190 5.20 -12.76 16.25
N LEU A 191 4.17 -12.52 15.43
CA LEU A 191 2.77 -12.43 15.87
C LEU A 191 1.87 -13.44 15.12
N PRO A 192 2.14 -14.76 15.17
CA PRO A 192 1.33 -15.75 14.45
C PRO A 192 -0.12 -15.81 14.94
N GLY A 193 -0.40 -15.36 16.15
CA GLY A 193 -1.75 -15.29 16.71
C GLY A 193 -2.65 -14.26 16.02
N ALA A 194 -2.09 -13.32 15.27
CA ALA A 194 -2.88 -12.33 14.53
C ALA A 194 -3.63 -12.93 13.32
N PHE A 195 -3.37 -14.20 12.98
CA PHE A 195 -3.89 -14.89 11.80
C PHE A 195 -4.88 -16.02 12.12
N ALA A 196 -5.04 -16.34 13.41
CA ALA A 196 -5.84 -17.47 13.87
C ALA A 196 -7.32 -17.04 13.99
N ASP A 197 -8.10 -17.27 12.92
CA ASP A 197 -9.51 -17.73 12.99
C ASP A 197 -10.26 -17.72 11.64
N LYS A 198 -9.64 -17.31 10.51
CA LYS A 198 -10.32 -17.32 9.18
C LYS A 198 -9.56 -17.97 8.01
N LEU A 199 -8.41 -18.59 8.25
CA LEU A 199 -7.54 -19.09 7.17
C LEU A 199 -7.72 -20.59 6.85
N THR A 200 -8.95 -21.06 6.64
CA THR A 200 -9.18 -22.36 5.97
C THR A 200 -9.38 -22.25 4.45
N GLY A 201 -9.20 -21.08 3.83
CA GLY A 201 -9.48 -20.97 2.38
C GLY A 201 -8.81 -19.86 1.56
N ARG A 202 -7.98 -18.97 2.13
CA ARG A 202 -7.24 -17.98 1.34
C ARG A 202 -5.74 -18.17 1.55
N SER A 203 -5.11 -18.84 0.59
CA SER A 203 -3.65 -18.86 0.44
C SER A 203 -3.21 -17.47 0.02
N TRP A 204 -2.53 -16.76 0.91
CA TRP A 204 -1.86 -15.48 0.60
C TRP A 204 -0.37 -15.71 0.30
N ALA A 205 -0.06 -16.83 -0.34
CA ALA A 205 1.27 -17.28 -0.73
C ALA A 205 1.27 -17.63 -2.22
#